data_AF-A0A1R0XD32-F1
#
_entry.id   AF-A0A1R0XD32-F1
#
_cell.length_a   1.000
_cell.length_b   1.000
_cell.length_c   1.000
_cell.angle_alpha   90.00
_cell.angle_beta   90.00
_cell.angle_gamma   90.00
#
_symmetry.space_group_name_H-M   'P 1'
#
loop_
_entity.id
_entity.type
_entity.pdbx_description
1 polymer ?
#
loop_
_entity_poly.entity_id
_entity_poly.type
_entity_poly.pdbx_seq_one_letter_code
_entity_poly.pdbx_strand_id
1 'polypeptide(L)'
;MSERIPCQTSDCKGSILPATALKTGGICMPCHQRKLTLEQKAYIEQNRKDIDLYAGVNDPVEILKIMHKPRRLSPLEHVIPYHKTAQELYRQLTESERERLETYAIKLMEEDDFDQAETILLSLICFSSASIERGLEAFFLNGKYYPGILYKEAGQEIRDKIIHQLEHDSENRNHLLLALAWIGDEEVVRQFETWRQHPPRWTSELNVPPETYAHEAGWELDPDGGKRLLFYPESYHFEVNRDGKNGMDRDHTAVAALQAGEHSCPWCGGKLTVLFDYDLQNPLVQFIKLSGQRLRIAACMHCNCYGTVFMKAELDGQYSWSEYNTVPDFLPANEDREEIAWHAMQLSERQMGTYENSYWMLEAPASQIGGHPAWIQDAEYPVCPCCSKTMKFIAQMDMEQAEDSEGIYYAFLCEGCLQVAVNYQQT
;
A
#
# COMPACT_ATOMS: atom_id res chain seq x y z
N MET A 1 -14.30 32.56 45.46
CA MET A 1 -13.28 31.55 45.18
C MET A 1 -13.80 30.22 45.71
N SER A 2 -14.08 29.24 44.85
CA SER A 2 -14.58 27.94 45.29
C SER A 2 -13.45 27.19 46.02
N GLU A 3 -13.67 26.84 47.28
CA GLU A 3 -12.73 26.05 48.08
C GLU A 3 -12.46 24.70 47.39
N ARG A 4 -11.20 24.41 47.08
CA ARG A 4 -10.78 23.19 46.37
C ARG A 4 -10.10 22.24 47.35
N ILE A 5 -10.43 20.96 47.24
CA ILE A 5 -9.94 19.88 48.11
C ILE A 5 -8.80 19.13 47.39
N PRO A 6 -7.69 18.77 48.04
CA PRO A 6 -6.64 17.97 47.43
C PRO A 6 -7.14 16.55 47.06
N CYS A 7 -6.63 16.00 45.96
CA CYS A 7 -6.87 14.62 45.56
C CYS A 7 -6.28 13.65 46.60
N GLN A 8 -7.02 12.59 46.94
CA GLN A 8 -6.59 11.58 47.91
C GLN A 8 -5.65 10.50 47.33
N THR A 9 -5.40 10.48 46.01
CA THR A 9 -4.48 9.53 45.39
C THR A 9 -3.03 9.88 45.73
N SER A 10 -2.25 8.89 46.18
CA SER A 10 -0.82 9.06 46.46
C SER A 10 -0.08 9.66 45.26
N ASP A 11 0.79 10.63 45.53
CA ASP A 11 1.60 11.36 44.54
C ASP A 11 0.81 12.22 43.52
N CYS A 12 -0.51 12.38 43.68
CA CYS A 12 -1.30 13.28 42.86
C CYS A 12 -1.31 14.71 43.44
N LYS A 13 -0.81 15.68 42.68
CA LYS A 13 -0.84 17.12 43.08
C LYS A 13 -2.14 17.84 42.71
N GLY A 14 -3.13 17.13 42.19
CA GLY A 14 -4.39 17.71 41.73
C GLY A 14 -5.28 18.19 42.88
N SER A 15 -6.09 19.23 42.62
CA SER A 15 -7.15 19.69 43.51
C SER A 15 -8.50 19.71 42.79
N ILE A 16 -9.57 19.40 43.51
CA ILE A 16 -10.91 19.20 42.96
C ILE A 16 -11.96 20.02 43.69
N LEU A 17 -13.08 20.26 43.02
CA LEU A 17 -14.24 20.88 43.65
C LEU A 17 -14.93 19.89 44.60
N PRO A 18 -15.60 20.35 45.67
CA PRO A 18 -16.33 19.48 46.60
C PRO A 18 -17.37 18.59 45.91
N ALA A 19 -18.02 19.10 44.85
CA ALA A 19 -18.96 18.32 44.04
C ALA A 19 -18.29 17.13 43.32
N THR A 20 -17.05 17.29 42.84
CA THR A 20 -16.28 16.20 42.23
C THR A 20 -15.85 15.19 43.29
N ALA A 21 -15.39 15.66 44.46
CA ALA A 21 -15.00 14.79 45.56
C ALA A 21 -16.15 13.89 46.05
N LEU A 22 -17.38 14.42 46.10
CA LEU A 22 -18.57 13.65 46.45
C LEU A 22 -18.85 12.54 45.41
N LYS A 23 -18.63 12.81 44.13
CA LYS A 23 -18.91 11.88 43.02
C LYS A 23 -17.87 10.76 42.90
N THR A 24 -16.59 11.06 43.12
CA THR A 24 -15.47 10.13 42.89
C THR A 24 -14.91 9.51 44.17
N GLY A 25 -15.43 9.91 45.35
CA GLY A 25 -14.92 9.46 46.64
C GLY A 25 -13.61 10.13 47.06
N GLY A 26 -13.40 11.40 46.70
CA GLY A 26 -12.24 12.20 47.15
C GLY A 26 -11.01 12.18 46.22
N ILE A 27 -11.08 11.54 45.06
CA ILE A 27 -9.99 11.51 44.08
C ILE A 27 -10.33 12.35 42.84
N CYS A 28 -9.32 12.87 42.14
CA CYS A 28 -9.56 13.65 40.93
C CYS A 28 -10.08 12.77 39.77
N MET A 29 -10.80 13.37 38.82
CA MET A 29 -11.34 12.65 37.67
C MET A 29 -10.28 11.83 36.90
N PRO A 30 -9.06 12.35 36.63
CA PRO A 30 -7.99 11.55 36.03
C PRO A 30 -7.60 10.30 36.85
N CYS A 31 -7.46 10.44 38.17
CA CYS A 31 -7.15 9.32 39.06
C CYS A 31 -8.29 8.31 39.16
N HIS A 32 -9.54 8.79 39.19
CA HIS A 32 -10.73 7.93 39.16
C HIS A 32 -10.81 7.14 37.86
N GLN A 33 -10.60 7.79 36.72
CA GLN A 33 -10.60 7.13 35.42
C GLN A 33 -9.49 6.09 35.33
N ARG A 34 -8.26 6.42 35.79
CA ARG A 34 -7.15 5.46 35.86
C ARG A 34 -7.50 4.23 36.70
N LYS A 35 -8.16 4.43 37.85
CA LYS A 35 -8.62 3.33 38.71
C LYS A 35 -9.65 2.46 37.98
N LEU A 36 -10.67 3.05 37.38
CA LEU A 36 -11.67 2.32 36.59
C LEU A 36 -11.05 1.55 35.42
N THR A 37 -10.09 2.16 34.71
CA THR A 37 -9.35 1.48 33.63
C THR A 37 -8.55 0.29 34.15
N LEU A 38 -7.90 0.41 35.31
CA LEU A 38 -7.17 -0.72 35.93
C LEU A 38 -8.12 -1.84 36.38
N GLU A 39 -9.26 -1.50 37.00
CA GLU A 39 -10.28 -2.47 37.39
C GLU A 39 -10.88 -3.18 36.16
N GLN A 40 -11.16 -2.42 35.10
CA GLN A 40 -11.65 -2.97 33.84
C GLN A 40 -10.62 -3.87 33.15
N LYS A 41 -9.34 -3.48 33.12
CA LYS A 41 -8.25 -4.33 32.60
C LYS A 41 -8.13 -5.63 33.39
N ALA A 42 -8.13 -5.56 34.71
CA ALA A 42 -8.07 -6.74 35.58
C ALA A 42 -9.30 -7.65 35.37
N TYR A 43 -10.50 -7.07 35.21
CA TYR A 43 -11.71 -7.83 34.89
C TYR A 43 -11.58 -8.54 33.54
N ILE A 44 -11.09 -7.84 32.51
CA ILE A 44 -10.86 -8.42 31.18
C ILE A 44 -9.86 -9.58 31.29
N GLU A 45 -8.70 -9.37 31.90
CA GLU A 45 -7.66 -10.40 32.06
C GLU A 45 -8.17 -11.66 32.78
N GLN A 46 -9.03 -11.50 33.79
CA GLN A 46 -9.59 -12.63 34.55
C GLN A 46 -10.72 -13.36 33.84
N ASN A 47 -11.45 -12.69 32.94
CA ASN A 47 -12.65 -13.22 32.29
C ASN A 47 -12.47 -13.49 30.79
N ARG A 48 -11.27 -13.24 30.25
CA ARG A 48 -10.95 -13.50 28.85
C ARG A 48 -10.99 -15.00 28.56
N LYS A 49 -11.69 -15.38 27.49
CA LYS A 49 -11.78 -16.77 27.04
C LYS A 49 -11.14 -16.92 25.67
N ASP A 50 -10.33 -17.97 25.53
CA ASP A 50 -9.80 -18.38 24.24
C ASP A 50 -10.89 -19.06 23.42
N ILE A 51 -11.03 -18.63 22.16
CA ILE A 51 -11.99 -19.17 21.20
C ILE A 51 -11.20 -19.63 19.98
N ASP A 52 -11.20 -20.93 19.73
CA ASP A 52 -10.68 -21.50 18.49
C ASP A 52 -11.82 -21.66 17.48
N LEU A 53 -11.90 -20.73 16.52
CA LEU A 53 -12.90 -20.78 15.45
C LEU A 53 -12.55 -21.78 14.35
N TYR A 54 -11.31 -22.28 14.34
CA TYR A 54 -10.78 -23.16 13.30
C TYR A 54 -10.74 -24.63 13.76
N ALA A 55 -11.19 -24.91 14.98
CA ALA A 55 -11.21 -26.25 15.56
C ALA A 55 -11.95 -27.24 14.63
N GLY A 56 -11.21 -28.20 14.08
CA GLY A 56 -11.74 -29.23 13.18
C GLY A 56 -11.97 -28.77 11.73
N VAL A 57 -11.62 -27.53 11.39
CA VAL A 57 -11.73 -26.98 10.03
C VAL A 57 -10.40 -27.12 9.31
N ASN A 58 -10.34 -27.97 8.28
CA ASN A 58 -9.13 -28.21 7.49
C ASN A 58 -9.24 -27.73 6.05
N ASP A 59 -10.45 -27.42 5.58
CA ASP A 59 -10.69 -26.92 4.23
C ASP A 59 -10.27 -25.45 4.12
N PRO A 60 -9.28 -25.09 3.28
CA PRO A 60 -8.78 -23.73 3.18
C PRO A 60 -9.87 -22.73 2.78
N VAL A 61 -10.86 -23.15 1.99
CA VAL A 61 -11.99 -22.29 1.61
C VAL A 61 -12.82 -21.93 2.84
N GLU A 62 -13.12 -22.89 3.70
CA GLU A 62 -13.91 -22.62 4.91
C GLU A 62 -13.13 -21.80 5.94
N ILE A 63 -11.81 -22.00 6.03
CA ILE A 63 -10.93 -21.17 6.86
C ILE A 63 -10.96 -19.71 6.38
N LEU A 64 -10.83 -19.46 5.08
CA LEU A 64 -10.88 -18.12 4.50
C LEU A 64 -12.25 -17.45 4.72
N LYS A 65 -13.35 -18.19 4.60
CA LYS A 65 -14.69 -17.67 4.95
C LYS A 65 -14.76 -17.22 6.41
N ILE A 66 -14.17 -18.00 7.33
CA ILE A 66 -14.09 -17.64 8.74
C ILE A 66 -13.24 -16.38 8.94
N MET A 67 -12.11 -16.25 8.23
CA MET A 67 -11.22 -15.08 8.29
C MET A 67 -11.90 -13.79 7.81
N HIS A 68 -12.59 -13.83 6.67
CA HIS A 68 -13.26 -12.65 6.11
C HIS A 68 -14.56 -12.26 6.79
N LYS A 69 -15.11 -13.10 7.67
CA LYS A 69 -16.38 -12.78 8.33
C LYS A 69 -16.21 -11.60 9.27
N PRO A 70 -16.96 -10.49 9.11
CA PRO A 70 -16.88 -9.35 10.03
C PRO A 70 -17.16 -9.78 11.46
N ARG A 71 -16.33 -9.30 12.40
CA ARG A 71 -16.43 -9.67 13.82
C ARG A 71 -16.62 -8.45 14.69
N ARG A 72 -17.49 -8.58 15.69
CA ARG A 72 -17.60 -7.59 16.77
C ARG A 72 -16.48 -7.85 17.77
N LEU A 73 -15.63 -6.85 18.00
CA LEU A 73 -14.57 -6.92 19.01
C LEU A 73 -15.20 -7.07 20.40
N SER A 74 -14.94 -8.21 21.04
CA SER A 74 -15.29 -8.46 22.44
C SER A 74 -14.00 -8.48 23.27
N PRO A 75 -13.81 -7.54 24.22
CA PRO A 75 -12.61 -7.54 25.08
C PRO A 75 -12.44 -8.83 25.88
N LEU A 76 -13.53 -9.57 26.11
CA LEU A 76 -13.55 -10.82 26.88
C LEU A 76 -13.28 -12.07 26.02
N GLU A 77 -13.07 -11.90 24.72
CA GLU A 77 -12.78 -13.00 23.81
C GLU A 77 -11.38 -12.83 23.24
N HIS A 78 -10.63 -13.93 23.19
CA HIS A 78 -9.35 -14.02 22.52
C HIS A 78 -9.48 -15.08 21.44
N VAL A 79 -9.65 -14.65 20.20
CA VAL A 79 -9.69 -15.60 19.10
C VAL A 79 -8.27 -16.06 18.81
N ILE A 80 -8.05 -17.36 18.88
CA ILE A 80 -6.76 -17.94 18.52
C ILE A 80 -6.55 -17.72 17.02
N PRO A 81 -5.45 -17.06 16.59
CA PRO A 81 -5.17 -16.88 15.18
C PRO A 81 -4.92 -18.23 14.51
N TYR A 82 -5.31 -18.35 13.25
CA TYR A 82 -4.92 -19.51 12.45
C TYR A 82 -3.41 -19.47 12.21
N HIS A 83 -2.79 -20.65 12.09
CA HIS A 83 -1.32 -20.75 11.97
C HIS A 83 -0.74 -20.24 10.63
N LYS A 84 -1.60 -19.94 9.66
CA LYS A 84 -1.26 -19.28 8.39
C LYS A 84 -2.03 -17.97 8.25
N THR A 85 -1.47 -17.02 7.52
CA THR A 85 -2.19 -15.79 7.13
C THR A 85 -3.20 -16.06 6.02
N ALA A 86 -4.12 -15.11 5.79
CA ALA A 86 -5.05 -15.19 4.67
C ALA A 86 -4.29 -15.20 3.33
N GLN A 87 -3.32 -14.29 3.15
CA GLN A 87 -2.43 -14.27 1.99
C GLN A 87 -1.75 -15.62 1.73
N GLU A 88 -1.18 -16.27 2.75
CA GLU A 88 -0.56 -17.60 2.60
C GLU A 88 -1.55 -18.68 2.13
N LEU A 89 -2.80 -18.62 2.61
CA LEU A 89 -3.85 -19.53 2.18
C LEU A 89 -4.26 -19.28 0.74
N TYR A 90 -4.50 -18.03 0.34
CA TYR A 90 -4.86 -17.67 -1.03
C TYR A 90 -3.81 -18.13 -2.04
N ARG A 91 -2.53 -17.93 -1.75
CA ARG A 91 -1.41 -18.39 -2.61
C ARG A 91 -1.42 -19.90 -2.84
N GLN A 92 -1.98 -20.68 -1.91
CA GLN A 92 -1.97 -22.15 -1.93
C GLN A 92 -3.25 -22.75 -2.52
N LEU A 93 -4.25 -21.93 -2.86
CA LEU A 93 -5.51 -22.44 -3.39
C LEU A 93 -5.34 -23.11 -4.75
N THR A 94 -5.95 -24.28 -4.87
CA THR A 94 -6.20 -24.95 -6.15
C THR A 94 -7.23 -24.19 -6.98
N GLU A 95 -7.29 -24.45 -8.28
CA GLU A 95 -8.30 -23.86 -9.18
C GLU A 95 -9.74 -24.11 -8.68
N SER A 96 -10.05 -25.35 -8.28
CA SER A 96 -11.37 -25.70 -7.73
C SER A 96 -11.70 -24.95 -6.43
N GLU A 97 -10.71 -24.68 -5.57
CA GLU A 97 -10.92 -23.91 -4.35
C GLU A 97 -11.14 -22.42 -4.63
N ARG A 98 -10.47 -21.86 -5.66
CA ARG A 98 -10.71 -20.49 -6.13
C ARG A 98 -12.13 -20.34 -6.68
N GLU A 99 -12.57 -21.27 -7.54
CA GLU A 99 -13.95 -21.29 -8.08
C GLU A 99 -15.00 -21.37 -6.96
N ARG A 100 -14.74 -22.13 -5.90
CA ARG A 100 -15.62 -22.22 -4.72
C ARG A 100 -15.70 -20.90 -3.96
N LEU A 101 -14.59 -20.17 -3.83
CA LEU A 101 -14.57 -18.85 -3.19
C LEU A 101 -15.23 -17.78 -4.05
N GLU A 102 -15.00 -17.78 -5.36
CA GLU A 102 -15.70 -16.89 -6.29
C GLU A 102 -17.22 -17.13 -6.23
N THR A 103 -17.64 -18.39 -6.23
CA THR A 103 -19.06 -18.77 -6.08
C THR A 103 -19.63 -18.29 -4.73
N TYR A 104 -18.82 -18.34 -3.67
CA TYR A 104 -19.23 -17.80 -2.37
C TYR A 104 -19.33 -16.27 -2.39
N ALA A 105 -18.42 -15.56 -3.04
CA ALA A 105 -18.50 -14.11 -3.21
C ALA A 105 -19.77 -13.71 -3.99
N ILE A 106 -20.12 -14.44 -5.06
CA ILE A 106 -21.39 -14.23 -5.80
C ILE A 106 -22.59 -14.39 -4.86
N LYS A 107 -22.59 -15.44 -4.04
CA LYS A 107 -23.66 -15.65 -3.05
C LYS A 107 -23.74 -14.48 -2.05
N LEU A 108 -22.62 -13.94 -1.60
CA LEU A 108 -22.61 -12.77 -0.71
C LEU A 108 -23.24 -11.55 -1.37
N MET A 109 -22.98 -11.31 -2.66
CA MET A 109 -23.62 -10.23 -3.42
C MET A 109 -25.14 -10.44 -3.54
N GLU A 110 -25.61 -11.68 -3.75
CA GLU A 110 -27.05 -12.01 -3.72
C GLU A 110 -27.69 -11.72 -2.36
N GLU A 111 -26.90 -11.78 -1.28
CA GLU A 111 -27.28 -11.45 0.09
C GLU A 111 -27.01 -9.97 0.46
N ASP A 112 -26.64 -9.12 -0.52
CA ASP A 112 -26.31 -7.69 -0.37
C ASP A 112 -25.06 -7.39 0.48
N ASP A 113 -24.17 -8.37 0.67
CA ASP A 113 -22.88 -8.24 1.37
C ASP A 113 -21.73 -8.02 0.38
N PHE A 114 -21.74 -6.86 -0.27
CA PHE A 114 -20.73 -6.49 -1.28
C PHE A 114 -19.35 -6.26 -0.68
N ASP A 115 -19.25 -5.73 0.55
CA ASP A 115 -17.97 -5.43 1.18
C ASP A 115 -17.14 -6.71 1.40
N GLN A 116 -17.79 -7.78 1.89
CA GLN A 116 -17.13 -9.06 2.06
C GLN A 116 -16.82 -9.71 0.70
N ALA A 117 -17.73 -9.62 -0.27
CA ALA A 117 -17.52 -10.16 -1.62
C ALA A 117 -16.33 -9.48 -2.32
N GLU A 118 -16.24 -8.15 -2.26
CA GLU A 118 -15.15 -7.35 -2.80
C GLU A 118 -13.81 -7.78 -2.22
N THR A 119 -13.73 -7.90 -0.89
CA THR A 119 -12.50 -8.31 -0.19
C THR A 119 -12.01 -9.69 -0.67
N ILE A 120 -12.92 -10.65 -0.84
CA ILE A 120 -12.60 -12.00 -1.31
C ILE A 120 -12.10 -11.97 -2.76
N LEU A 121 -12.80 -11.25 -3.64
CA LEU A 121 -12.44 -11.17 -5.06
C LEU A 121 -11.11 -10.45 -5.28
N LEU A 122 -10.87 -9.36 -4.56
CA LEU A 122 -9.58 -8.68 -4.53
C LEU A 122 -8.46 -9.62 -4.06
N SER A 123 -8.69 -10.38 -2.99
CA SER A 123 -7.71 -11.34 -2.48
C SER A 123 -7.39 -12.44 -3.51
N LEU A 124 -8.41 -12.94 -4.24
CA LEU A 124 -8.22 -13.90 -5.33
C LEU A 124 -7.35 -13.33 -6.45
N ILE A 125 -7.58 -12.10 -6.87
CA ILE A 125 -6.79 -11.43 -7.92
C ILE A 125 -5.34 -11.20 -7.45
N CYS A 126 -5.16 -10.55 -6.30
CA CYS A 126 -3.85 -10.13 -5.83
C CYS A 126 -2.97 -11.32 -5.42
N PHE A 127 -3.51 -12.28 -4.67
CA PHE A 127 -2.70 -13.33 -4.03
C PHE A 127 -2.68 -14.66 -4.77
N SER A 128 -3.61 -14.89 -5.70
CA SER A 128 -3.68 -16.16 -6.46
C SER A 128 -3.66 -15.98 -7.98
N SER A 129 -3.63 -14.74 -8.47
CA SER A 129 -3.73 -14.43 -9.90
C SER A 129 -4.92 -15.14 -10.57
N ALA A 130 -6.04 -15.26 -9.83
CA ALA A 130 -7.24 -15.90 -10.34
C ALA A 130 -7.94 -15.02 -11.38
N SER A 131 -8.52 -15.65 -12.39
CA SER A 131 -9.58 -15.03 -13.17
C SER A 131 -10.89 -15.16 -12.39
N ILE A 132 -11.67 -14.07 -12.33
CA ILE A 132 -12.92 -13.97 -11.56
C ILE A 132 -14.09 -13.53 -12.44
N GLU A 133 -14.16 -14.01 -13.70
CA GLU A 133 -15.15 -13.58 -14.70
C GLU A 133 -16.60 -13.61 -14.20
N ARG A 134 -16.99 -14.65 -13.44
CA ARG A 134 -18.37 -14.79 -12.95
C ARG A 134 -18.66 -13.77 -11.85
N GLY A 135 -17.68 -13.55 -10.96
CA GLY A 135 -17.74 -12.51 -9.95
C GLY A 135 -17.81 -11.11 -10.56
N LEU A 136 -17.04 -10.86 -11.63
CA LEU A 136 -17.05 -9.59 -12.36
C LEU A 136 -18.35 -9.33 -13.09
N GLU A 137 -18.93 -10.33 -13.72
CA GLU A 137 -20.24 -10.19 -14.33
C GLU A 137 -21.30 -9.80 -13.29
N ALA A 138 -21.26 -10.40 -12.10
CA ALA A 138 -22.15 -10.02 -11.01
C ALA A 138 -21.92 -8.56 -10.54
N PHE A 139 -20.67 -8.12 -10.39
CA PHE A 139 -20.34 -6.72 -10.08
C PHE A 139 -20.86 -5.75 -11.15
N PHE A 140 -20.57 -6.05 -12.42
CA PHE A 140 -20.97 -5.23 -13.56
C PHE A 140 -22.50 -5.07 -13.64
N LEU A 141 -23.26 -6.17 -13.47
CA LEU A 141 -24.73 -6.15 -13.50
C LEU A 141 -25.34 -5.35 -12.34
N ASN A 142 -24.62 -5.21 -11.23
CA ASN A 142 -25.03 -4.38 -10.09
C ASN A 142 -24.50 -2.94 -10.17
N GLY A 143 -23.91 -2.54 -11.30
CA GLY A 143 -23.38 -1.18 -11.49
C GLY A 143 -22.14 -0.88 -10.63
N LYS A 144 -21.36 -1.91 -10.27
CA LYS A 144 -20.16 -1.78 -9.43
C LYS A 144 -18.90 -1.86 -10.30
N TYR A 145 -18.28 -0.71 -10.55
CA TYR A 145 -17.09 -0.58 -11.42
C TYR A 145 -15.79 -0.31 -10.66
N TYR A 146 -15.89 -0.13 -9.34
CA TYR A 146 -14.78 0.12 -8.43
C TYR A 146 -14.66 -1.06 -7.44
N PRO A 147 -13.44 -1.42 -7.02
CA PRO A 147 -12.14 -0.92 -7.49
C PRO A 147 -11.75 -1.46 -8.86
N GLY A 148 -11.04 -0.65 -9.66
CA GLY A 148 -10.70 -0.97 -11.05
C GLY A 148 -9.88 -2.25 -11.21
N ILE A 149 -9.02 -2.58 -10.24
CA ILE A 149 -8.19 -3.79 -10.22
C ILE A 149 -9.01 -5.08 -10.29
N LEU A 150 -10.28 -5.09 -9.87
CA LEU A 150 -11.16 -6.24 -10.04
C LEU A 150 -11.25 -6.64 -11.51
N TYR A 151 -11.26 -5.67 -12.42
CA TYR A 151 -11.35 -5.87 -13.87
C TYR A 151 -10.01 -6.24 -14.52
N LYS A 152 -8.96 -6.48 -13.72
CA LYS A 152 -7.65 -6.86 -14.25
C LYS A 152 -7.76 -8.07 -15.18
N GLU A 153 -7.33 -7.88 -16.43
CA GLU A 153 -7.35 -8.92 -17.47
C GLU A 153 -8.74 -9.55 -17.72
N ALA A 154 -9.83 -8.82 -17.46
CA ALA A 154 -11.17 -9.32 -17.74
C ALA A 154 -11.37 -9.59 -19.25
N GLY A 155 -12.20 -10.59 -19.54
CA GLY A 155 -12.45 -11.06 -20.90
C GLY A 155 -13.11 -10.03 -21.82
N GLN A 156 -13.04 -10.33 -23.12
CA GLN A 156 -13.57 -9.47 -24.18
C GLN A 156 -15.03 -9.05 -24.00
N GLU A 157 -15.86 -9.91 -23.42
CA GLU A 157 -17.28 -9.62 -23.21
C GLU A 157 -17.49 -8.49 -22.20
N ILE A 158 -16.77 -8.53 -21.08
CA ILE A 158 -16.82 -7.48 -20.06
C ILE A 158 -16.19 -6.19 -20.61
N ARG A 159 -15.04 -6.28 -21.29
CA ARG A 159 -14.41 -5.13 -21.96
C ARG A 159 -15.38 -4.40 -22.88
N ASP A 160 -16.03 -5.12 -23.80
CA ASP A 160 -16.91 -4.52 -24.79
C ASP A 160 -18.17 -3.92 -24.13
N LYS A 161 -18.69 -4.55 -23.07
CA LYS A 161 -19.77 -4.00 -22.23
C LYS A 161 -19.36 -2.68 -21.57
N ILE A 162 -18.14 -2.59 -21.01
CA ILE A 162 -17.61 -1.37 -20.39
C ILE A 162 -17.42 -0.26 -21.42
N ILE A 163 -16.81 -0.55 -22.58
CA ILE A 163 -16.65 0.43 -23.67
C ILE A 163 -18.01 0.99 -24.10
N HIS A 164 -19.02 0.13 -24.23
CA HIS A 164 -20.37 0.57 -24.59
C HIS A 164 -21.03 1.44 -23.51
N GLN A 165 -20.86 1.08 -22.24
CA GLN A 165 -21.43 1.81 -21.10
C GLN A 165 -20.83 3.21 -20.97
N LEU A 166 -19.53 3.35 -21.24
CA LEU A 166 -18.76 4.58 -21.07
C LEU A 166 -19.32 5.78 -21.87
N GLU A 167 -19.88 5.51 -23.04
CA GLU A 167 -20.52 6.52 -23.91
C GLU A 167 -21.77 7.15 -23.28
N HIS A 168 -22.44 6.46 -22.36
CA HIS A 168 -23.76 6.85 -21.85
C HIS A 168 -23.78 7.12 -20.34
N ASP A 169 -22.81 6.60 -19.60
CA ASP A 169 -22.76 6.67 -18.13
C ASP A 169 -21.78 7.75 -17.67
N SER A 170 -22.29 8.99 -17.54
CA SER A 170 -21.48 10.11 -17.06
C SER A 170 -21.13 10.00 -15.58
N GLU A 171 -21.98 9.36 -14.78
CA GLU A 171 -21.79 9.26 -13.33
C GLU A 171 -20.63 8.32 -12.99
N ASN A 172 -20.52 7.19 -13.70
CA ASN A 172 -19.50 6.17 -13.43
C ASN A 172 -18.28 6.24 -14.37
N ARG A 173 -18.18 7.26 -15.23
CA ARG A 173 -17.15 7.31 -16.29
C ARG A 173 -15.72 7.14 -15.79
N ASN A 174 -15.39 7.75 -14.64
CA ASN A 174 -14.09 7.59 -14.01
C ASN A 174 -13.81 6.12 -13.67
N HIS A 175 -14.75 5.43 -13.02
CA HIS A 175 -14.58 4.03 -12.65
C HIS A 175 -14.55 3.10 -13.86
N LEU A 176 -15.33 3.40 -14.92
CA LEU A 176 -15.29 2.64 -16.17
C LEU A 176 -13.93 2.78 -16.87
N LEU A 177 -13.33 3.97 -16.89
CA LEU A 177 -11.99 4.19 -17.44
C LEU A 177 -10.91 3.46 -16.62
N LEU A 178 -11.02 3.48 -15.29
CA LEU A 178 -10.14 2.70 -14.41
C LEU A 178 -10.27 1.20 -14.68
N ALA A 179 -11.49 0.68 -14.80
CA ALA A 179 -11.72 -0.72 -15.13
C ALA A 179 -11.10 -1.11 -16.49
N LEU A 180 -11.28 -0.27 -17.53
CA LEU A 180 -10.62 -0.49 -18.82
C LEU A 180 -9.10 -0.48 -18.71
N ALA A 181 -8.52 0.48 -17.96
CA ALA A 181 -7.09 0.55 -17.73
C ALA A 181 -6.55 -0.78 -17.15
N TRP A 182 -7.27 -1.37 -16.19
CA TRP A 182 -6.90 -2.65 -15.58
C TRP A 182 -7.12 -3.86 -16.50
N ILE A 183 -8.13 -3.86 -17.38
CA ILE A 183 -8.27 -4.85 -18.45
C ILE A 183 -7.02 -4.83 -19.34
N GLY A 184 -6.69 -3.64 -19.86
CA GLY A 184 -5.38 -3.34 -20.45
C GLY A 184 -4.94 -4.25 -21.61
N ASP A 185 -5.87 -4.91 -22.30
CA ASP A 185 -5.59 -5.76 -23.45
C ASP A 185 -5.32 -4.93 -24.73
N GLU A 186 -5.01 -5.60 -25.84
CA GLU A 186 -4.66 -4.92 -27.10
C GLU A 186 -5.77 -3.99 -27.61
N GLU A 187 -7.04 -4.36 -27.38
CA GLU A 187 -8.18 -3.58 -27.82
C GLU A 187 -8.37 -2.34 -26.95
N VAL A 188 -8.20 -2.46 -25.63
CA VAL A 188 -8.16 -1.30 -24.72
C VAL A 188 -7.06 -0.32 -25.14
N VAL A 189 -5.84 -0.81 -25.39
CA VAL A 189 -4.71 0.03 -25.80
C VAL A 189 -5.04 0.76 -27.11
N ARG A 190 -5.60 0.04 -28.09
CA ARG A 190 -6.05 0.62 -29.37
C ARG A 190 -7.15 1.67 -29.16
N GLN A 191 -8.07 1.42 -28.23
CA GLN A 191 -9.18 2.32 -27.94
C GLN A 191 -8.70 3.60 -27.25
N PHE A 192 -7.79 3.50 -26.29
CA PHE A 192 -7.17 4.64 -25.63
C PHE A 192 -6.37 5.47 -26.65
N GLU A 193 -5.64 4.83 -27.57
CA GLU A 193 -4.96 5.53 -28.65
C GLU A 193 -5.94 6.25 -29.59
N THR A 194 -7.06 5.60 -29.90
CA THR A 194 -8.11 6.21 -30.71
C THR A 194 -8.66 7.46 -30.04
N TRP A 195 -8.90 7.43 -28.73
CA TRP A 195 -9.36 8.58 -27.96
C TRP A 195 -8.30 9.68 -27.83
N ARG A 196 -7.01 9.33 -27.70
CA ARG A 196 -5.90 10.30 -27.71
C ARG A 196 -5.85 11.08 -29.03
N GLN A 197 -6.04 10.41 -30.16
CA GLN A 197 -6.05 11.03 -31.49
C GLN A 197 -7.35 11.76 -31.81
N HIS A 198 -8.49 11.21 -31.38
CA HIS A 198 -9.83 11.70 -31.67
C HIS A 198 -10.68 11.75 -30.38
N PRO A 199 -10.47 12.76 -29.51
CA PRO A 199 -11.14 12.83 -28.22
C PRO A 199 -12.67 12.85 -28.35
N PRO A 200 -13.38 11.90 -27.72
CA PRO A 200 -14.85 11.94 -27.64
C PRO A 200 -15.35 13.18 -26.91
N ARG A 201 -16.62 13.54 -27.11
CA ARG A 201 -17.21 14.76 -26.50
C ARG A 201 -17.15 14.74 -24.96
N TRP A 202 -17.35 13.57 -24.35
CA TRP A 202 -17.34 13.40 -22.91
C TRP A 202 -15.96 13.62 -22.28
N THR A 203 -14.86 13.68 -23.05
CA THR A 203 -13.52 13.96 -22.50
C THR A 203 -13.42 15.33 -21.85
N SER A 204 -14.25 16.29 -22.28
CA SER A 204 -14.35 17.62 -21.68
C SER A 204 -14.93 17.62 -20.25
N GLU A 205 -15.52 16.51 -19.82
CA GLU A 205 -16.06 16.30 -18.48
C GLU A 205 -15.00 15.74 -17.51
N LEU A 206 -13.83 15.32 -18.01
CA LEU A 206 -12.77 14.71 -17.23
C LEU A 206 -11.73 15.75 -16.77
N ASN A 207 -11.11 15.49 -15.62
CA ASN A 207 -10.00 16.29 -15.11
C ASN A 207 -8.67 15.97 -15.82
N VAL A 208 -8.55 14.76 -16.35
CA VAL A 208 -7.35 14.26 -17.05
C VAL A 208 -7.76 13.55 -18.35
N PRO A 209 -6.87 13.47 -19.35
CA PRO A 209 -7.10 12.69 -20.56
C PRO A 209 -7.43 11.22 -20.26
N PRO A 210 -8.25 10.54 -21.09
CA PRO A 210 -8.61 9.14 -20.87
C PRO A 210 -7.42 8.19 -20.71
N GLU A 211 -6.36 8.42 -21.48
CA GLU A 211 -5.15 7.61 -21.44
C GLU A 211 -4.37 7.74 -20.12
N THR A 212 -4.56 8.82 -19.35
CA THR A 212 -3.91 8.99 -18.04
C THR A 212 -4.44 7.99 -17.01
N TYR A 213 -5.68 7.51 -17.14
CA TYR A 213 -6.24 6.46 -16.26
C TYR A 213 -5.45 5.16 -16.33
N ALA A 214 -4.70 4.91 -17.41
CA ALA A 214 -3.82 3.76 -17.53
C ALA A 214 -2.71 3.71 -16.46
N HIS A 215 -2.34 4.88 -15.90
CA HIS A 215 -1.33 4.97 -14.84
C HIS A 215 -1.75 4.17 -13.60
N GLU A 216 -3.04 4.12 -13.29
CA GLU A 216 -3.56 3.31 -12.17
C GLU A 216 -3.26 1.82 -12.33
N ALA A 217 -3.31 1.31 -13.56
CA ALA A 217 -2.91 -0.05 -13.91
C ALA A 217 -1.41 -0.20 -14.20
N GLY A 218 -0.62 0.86 -13.99
CA GLY A 218 0.84 0.88 -14.12
C GLY A 218 1.35 0.85 -15.55
N TRP A 219 0.61 1.40 -16.51
CA TRP A 219 1.06 1.54 -17.90
C TRP A 219 0.63 2.87 -18.52
N GLU A 220 1.24 3.21 -19.66
CA GLU A 220 0.84 4.37 -20.47
C GLU A 220 0.99 4.05 -21.96
N LEU A 221 0.43 4.93 -22.80
CA LEU A 221 0.69 4.92 -24.23
C LEU A 221 2.05 5.57 -24.51
N ASP A 222 2.92 4.86 -25.22
CA ASP A 222 4.13 5.44 -25.78
C ASP A 222 3.81 6.40 -26.96
N PRO A 223 4.80 7.14 -27.48
CA PRO A 223 4.58 8.05 -28.61
C PRO A 223 4.04 7.39 -29.88
N ASP A 224 4.28 6.09 -30.07
CA ASP A 224 3.81 5.31 -31.22
C ASP A 224 2.42 4.66 -30.97
N GLY A 225 1.84 4.87 -29.78
CA GLY A 225 0.54 4.32 -29.37
C GLY A 225 0.62 2.91 -28.80
N GLY A 226 1.83 2.40 -28.55
CA GLY A 226 2.06 1.11 -27.89
C GLY A 226 1.93 1.19 -26.37
N LYS A 227 1.70 0.04 -25.73
CA LYS A 227 1.65 -0.07 -24.26
C LYS A 227 3.06 -0.09 -23.68
N ARG A 228 3.37 0.86 -22.80
CA ARG A 228 4.61 0.92 -22.03
C ARG A 228 4.32 0.74 -20.54
N LEU A 229 4.93 -0.27 -19.92
CA LEU A 229 4.84 -0.44 -18.47
C LEU A 229 5.63 0.63 -17.71
N LEU A 230 5.04 1.10 -16.62
CA LEU A 230 5.60 2.09 -15.70
C LEU A 230 6.15 1.46 -14.42
N PHE A 231 6.27 0.14 -14.37
CA PHE A 231 6.92 -0.61 -13.29
C PHE A 231 7.63 -1.85 -13.86
N TYR A 232 8.35 -2.59 -13.00
CA TYR A 232 8.94 -3.89 -13.35
C TYR A 232 8.06 -5.03 -12.82
N PRO A 233 7.60 -6.00 -13.65
CA PRO A 233 6.69 -7.05 -13.19
C PRO A 233 7.26 -7.98 -12.12
N GLU A 234 8.58 -8.15 -12.07
CA GLU A 234 9.26 -8.89 -11.02
C GLU A 234 9.07 -8.19 -9.67
N SER A 235 8.64 -8.92 -8.64
CA SER A 235 8.41 -8.38 -7.30
C SER A 235 9.14 -9.21 -6.24
N TYR A 236 9.80 -8.55 -5.30
CA TYR A 236 10.41 -9.16 -4.12
C TYR A 236 10.13 -8.29 -2.91
N HIS A 237 9.66 -8.90 -1.82
CA HIS A 237 9.26 -8.17 -0.61
C HIS A 237 10.39 -8.13 0.40
N PHE A 238 10.37 -7.14 1.29
CA PHE A 238 11.17 -7.14 2.49
C PHE A 238 10.42 -7.80 3.64
N GLU A 239 11.14 -8.62 4.42
CA GLU A 239 10.66 -9.23 5.64
C GLU A 239 11.28 -8.52 6.85
N VAL A 240 10.44 -8.16 7.83
CA VAL A 240 10.88 -7.52 9.07
C VAL A 240 11.37 -8.58 10.06
N ASN A 241 12.62 -8.49 10.49
CA ASN A 241 13.17 -9.36 11.51
C ASN A 241 12.85 -8.81 12.91
N ARG A 242 11.75 -9.29 13.50
CA ARG A 242 11.28 -8.88 14.83
C ARG A 242 12.07 -9.51 15.98
N ASP A 243 12.83 -10.57 15.72
CA ASP A 243 13.70 -11.22 16.70
C ASP A 243 15.10 -10.58 16.64
N GLY A 244 15.27 -9.45 17.33
CA GLY A 244 16.47 -8.59 17.34
C GLY A 244 17.80 -9.23 17.77
N LYS A 245 18.22 -10.33 17.16
CA LYS A 245 19.59 -10.85 17.23
C LYS A 245 20.39 -10.25 16.08
N ASN A 246 21.22 -9.28 16.46
CA ASN A 246 22.39 -8.83 15.72
C ASN A 246 23.12 -10.04 15.11
N GLY A 247 22.99 -10.20 13.80
CA GLY A 247 23.63 -11.28 13.06
C GLY A 247 22.96 -11.53 11.72
N MET A 248 22.66 -10.47 10.96
CA MET A 248 22.36 -10.62 9.54
C MET A 248 23.64 -10.36 8.76
N ASP A 249 23.91 -11.26 7.83
CA ASP A 249 24.97 -11.13 6.83
C ASP A 249 24.57 -10.00 5.87
N ARG A 250 24.84 -8.76 6.27
CA ARG A 250 24.61 -7.55 5.45
C ARG A 250 25.41 -7.59 4.16
N ASP A 251 26.40 -8.48 4.05
CA ASP A 251 27.35 -8.52 2.95
C ASP A 251 26.78 -9.27 1.71
N HIS A 252 25.58 -9.86 1.78
CA HIS A 252 25.06 -10.72 0.68
C HIS A 252 23.58 -10.49 0.26
N THR A 253 22.91 -9.42 0.71
CA THR A 253 21.55 -9.12 0.20
C THR A 253 21.61 -8.39 -1.15
N ALA A 254 20.69 -8.69 -2.06
CA ALA A 254 20.61 -8.02 -3.36
C ALA A 254 20.25 -6.54 -3.25
N VAL A 255 19.44 -6.19 -2.25
CA VAL A 255 19.06 -4.80 -1.95
C VAL A 255 19.04 -4.62 -0.44
N ALA A 256 19.91 -3.74 0.05
CA ALA A 256 19.85 -3.29 1.43
C ALA A 256 18.95 -2.06 1.55
N ALA A 257 18.23 -1.93 2.66
CA ALA A 257 17.26 -0.86 2.88
C ALA A 257 17.60 0.00 4.10
N LEU A 258 17.09 1.24 4.11
CA LEU A 258 17.12 2.18 5.24
C LEU A 258 18.52 2.38 5.84
N GLN A 259 19.51 2.64 4.99
CA GLN A 259 20.87 2.96 5.44
C GLN A 259 21.04 4.46 5.69
N ALA A 260 21.93 4.81 6.62
CA ALA A 260 22.36 6.19 6.78
C ALA A 260 23.09 6.68 5.52
N GLY A 261 22.67 7.82 4.97
CA GLY A 261 23.33 8.44 3.84
C GLY A 261 24.52 9.34 4.24
N GLU A 262 25.40 9.63 3.28
CA GLU A 262 26.59 10.47 3.53
C GLU A 262 26.28 11.98 3.47
N HIS A 263 25.17 12.35 2.84
CA HIS A 263 24.82 13.74 2.53
C HIS A 263 23.68 14.28 3.39
N SER A 264 23.45 15.59 3.33
CA SER A 264 22.38 16.28 4.05
C SER A 264 21.49 17.02 3.07
N CYS A 265 20.20 17.08 3.36
CA CYS A 265 19.21 17.75 2.54
C CYS A 265 19.51 19.25 2.48
N PRO A 266 19.68 19.85 1.29
CA PRO A 266 19.95 21.28 1.14
C PRO A 266 18.81 22.18 1.63
N TRP A 267 17.60 21.66 1.79
CA TRP A 267 16.44 22.44 2.24
C TRP A 267 16.30 22.45 3.76
N CYS A 268 16.19 21.28 4.38
CA CYS A 268 15.92 21.18 5.81
C CYS A 268 17.15 20.88 6.67
N GLY A 269 18.32 20.61 6.07
CA GLY A 269 19.55 20.25 6.77
C GLY A 269 19.58 18.82 7.35
N GLY A 270 18.46 18.08 7.30
CA GLY A 270 18.37 16.70 7.78
C GLY A 270 19.28 15.74 7.00
N LYS A 271 19.72 14.65 7.64
CA LYS A 271 20.49 13.61 6.96
C LYS A 271 19.64 12.92 5.89
N LEU A 272 20.24 12.65 4.74
CA LEU A 272 19.60 11.84 3.71
C LEU A 272 19.65 10.37 4.14
N THR A 273 18.60 9.64 3.83
CA THR A 273 18.51 8.19 4.03
C THR A 273 18.66 7.51 2.68
N VAL A 274 19.49 6.47 2.59
CA VAL A 274 19.50 5.58 1.44
C VAL A 274 18.38 4.57 1.66
N LEU A 275 17.26 4.81 0.99
CA LEU A 275 16.08 3.96 1.06
C LEU A 275 16.36 2.56 0.51
N PHE A 276 17.05 2.50 -0.63
CA PHE A 276 17.40 1.25 -1.31
C PHE A 276 18.81 1.31 -1.87
N ASP A 277 19.58 0.27 -1.61
CA ASP A 277 20.96 0.10 -2.06
C ASP A 277 21.08 -1.23 -2.80
N TYR A 278 21.03 -1.15 -4.14
CA TYR A 278 21.03 -2.29 -5.04
C TYR A 278 22.46 -2.71 -5.38
N ASP A 279 22.77 -3.98 -5.17
CA ASP A 279 23.89 -4.64 -5.82
C ASP A 279 23.48 -5.06 -7.24
N LEU A 280 23.89 -4.28 -8.24
CA LEU A 280 23.54 -4.52 -9.65
C LEU A 280 24.24 -5.75 -10.24
N GLN A 281 25.14 -6.40 -9.50
CA GLN A 281 25.72 -7.69 -9.89
C GLN A 281 24.91 -8.88 -9.39
N ASN A 282 23.98 -8.66 -8.45
CA ASN A 282 23.14 -9.73 -7.92
C ASN A 282 22.10 -10.19 -8.97
N PRO A 283 21.92 -11.51 -9.18
CA PRO A 283 20.93 -12.04 -10.12
C PRO A 283 19.48 -11.58 -9.87
N LEU A 284 19.10 -11.36 -8.61
CA LEU A 284 17.73 -11.00 -8.24
C LEU A 284 17.28 -9.65 -8.81
N VAL A 285 18.20 -8.75 -9.16
CA VAL A 285 17.87 -7.39 -9.64
C VAL A 285 18.22 -7.16 -11.11
N GLN A 286 18.65 -8.21 -11.83
CA GLN A 286 19.02 -8.10 -13.25
C GLN A 286 17.83 -7.73 -14.15
N PHE A 287 16.59 -7.95 -13.69
CA PHE A 287 15.38 -7.55 -14.41
C PHE A 287 15.29 -6.03 -14.68
N ILE A 288 16.00 -5.22 -13.89
CA ILE A 288 16.08 -3.75 -14.05
C ILE A 288 16.92 -3.38 -15.30
N LYS A 289 17.81 -4.28 -15.76
CA LYS A 289 18.65 -4.13 -16.97
C LYS A 289 19.59 -2.92 -16.96
N LEU A 290 20.10 -2.53 -15.79
CA LEU A 290 21.14 -1.51 -15.68
C LEU A 290 22.53 -2.13 -15.78
N SER A 291 23.44 -1.47 -16.51
CA SER A 291 24.84 -1.89 -16.64
C SER A 291 25.73 -1.11 -15.68
N GLY A 292 26.01 -1.67 -14.51
CA GLY A 292 26.87 -1.07 -13.49
C GLY A 292 27.15 -1.99 -12.31
N GLN A 293 27.67 -1.44 -11.23
CA GLN A 293 27.98 -2.20 -10.01
C GLN A 293 26.94 -2.00 -8.91
N ARG A 294 26.49 -0.76 -8.71
CA ARG A 294 25.66 -0.41 -7.55
C ARG A 294 24.74 0.75 -7.88
N LEU A 295 23.50 0.72 -7.38
CA LEU A 295 22.56 1.83 -7.48
C LEU A 295 22.04 2.18 -6.08
N ARG A 296 22.27 3.42 -5.64
CA ARG A 296 21.76 3.92 -4.36
C ARG A 296 20.66 4.95 -4.59
N ILE A 297 19.49 4.67 -4.03
CA ILE A 297 18.32 5.54 -4.03
C ILE A 297 18.27 6.22 -2.67
N ALA A 298 18.66 7.49 -2.64
CA ALA A 298 18.61 8.32 -1.44
C ALA A 298 17.42 9.27 -1.46
N ALA A 299 16.90 9.61 -0.28
CA ALA A 299 15.78 10.53 -0.11
C ALA A 299 15.91 11.34 1.19
N CYS A 300 15.18 12.46 1.25
CA CYS A 300 14.98 13.19 2.50
C CYS A 300 13.61 12.84 3.08
N MET A 301 13.59 11.98 4.09
CA MET A 301 12.37 11.48 4.76
C MET A 301 11.51 12.57 5.44
N HIS A 302 11.95 13.83 5.43
CA HIS A 302 11.13 14.96 5.87
C HIS A 302 10.57 15.73 4.67
N CYS A 303 11.42 16.10 3.71
CA CYS A 303 11.01 16.96 2.60
C CYS A 303 10.15 16.23 1.56
N ASN A 304 10.37 14.93 1.38
CA ASN A 304 9.60 14.10 0.46
C ASN A 304 8.10 14.01 0.82
N CYS A 305 7.72 14.30 2.07
CA CYS A 305 6.31 14.39 2.48
C CYS A 305 5.58 15.62 1.92
N TYR A 306 6.30 16.57 1.32
CA TYR A 306 5.74 17.84 0.82
C TYR A 306 5.90 18.01 -0.70
N GLY A 307 6.39 16.98 -1.39
CA GLY A 307 6.52 16.97 -2.85
C GLY A 307 7.61 16.01 -3.33
N THR A 308 7.70 15.85 -4.65
CA THR A 308 8.73 15.03 -5.29
C THR A 308 10.12 15.62 -5.09
N VAL A 309 11.03 14.81 -4.57
CA VAL A 309 12.47 15.13 -4.52
C VAL A 309 13.20 14.27 -5.53
N PHE A 310 13.99 14.92 -6.38
CA PHE A 310 14.84 14.31 -7.38
C PHE A 310 16.28 14.16 -6.88
N MET A 311 16.90 13.03 -7.15
CA MET A 311 18.31 12.77 -6.94
C MET A 311 18.95 12.35 -8.25
N LYS A 312 20.25 12.61 -8.40
CA LYS A 312 21.08 12.00 -9.43
C LYS A 312 21.71 10.75 -8.87
N ALA A 313 21.63 9.66 -9.61
CA ALA A 313 22.32 8.43 -9.28
C ALA A 313 23.48 8.17 -10.26
N GLU A 314 24.50 7.48 -9.79
CA GLU A 314 25.55 6.89 -10.60
C GLU A 314 25.60 5.38 -10.35
N LEU A 315 25.93 4.61 -11.39
CA LEU A 315 25.86 3.14 -11.34
C LEU A 315 27.08 2.49 -10.65
N ASP A 316 27.89 3.28 -9.95
CA ASP A 316 28.92 2.83 -9.01
C ASP A 316 28.50 3.03 -7.54
N GLY A 317 27.29 3.56 -7.31
CA GLY A 317 26.71 3.83 -5.99
C GLY A 317 26.86 5.27 -5.53
N GLN A 318 27.49 6.18 -6.28
CA GLN A 318 27.42 7.61 -5.93
C GLN A 318 26.02 8.16 -6.18
N TYR A 319 25.64 9.18 -5.41
CA TYR A 319 24.40 9.92 -5.62
C TYR A 319 24.56 11.37 -5.19
N SER A 320 23.79 12.28 -5.79
CA SER A 320 23.82 13.70 -5.44
C SER A 320 22.46 14.36 -5.57
N TRP A 321 22.29 15.50 -4.90
CA TRP A 321 21.07 16.29 -5.01
C TRP A 321 20.88 16.80 -6.44
N SER A 322 19.68 16.65 -6.99
CA SER A 322 19.39 17.11 -8.35
C SER A 322 19.20 18.63 -8.41
N GLU A 323 19.72 19.29 -9.43
CA GLU A 323 19.49 20.72 -9.69
C GLU A 323 18.03 21.05 -10.06
N TYR A 324 17.23 20.05 -10.42
CA TYR A 324 15.82 20.23 -10.80
C TYR A 324 14.87 20.34 -9.61
N ASN A 325 15.38 20.13 -8.40
CA ASN A 325 14.60 20.26 -7.17
C ASN A 325 14.14 21.69 -6.96
N THR A 326 12.83 21.85 -6.79
CA THR A 326 12.18 23.11 -6.44
C THR A 326 11.56 22.98 -5.05
N VAL A 327 11.85 23.95 -4.19
CA VAL A 327 11.33 23.96 -2.82
C VAL A 327 9.79 24.02 -2.89
N PRO A 328 9.06 23.13 -2.21
CA PRO A 328 7.61 23.19 -2.15
C PRO A 328 7.11 24.51 -1.55
N ASP A 329 5.89 24.92 -1.89
CA ASP A 329 5.25 26.15 -1.37
C ASP A 329 5.17 26.16 0.16
N PHE A 330 5.05 24.98 0.77
CA PHE A 330 5.07 24.78 2.21
C PHE A 330 6.08 23.70 2.59
N LEU A 331 7.08 24.09 3.38
CA LEU A 331 8.05 23.16 3.98
C LEU A 331 8.29 23.57 5.44
N PRO A 332 7.81 22.79 6.42
CA PRO A 332 8.06 23.10 7.82
C PRO A 332 9.54 22.88 8.16
N ALA A 333 10.01 23.60 9.17
CA ALA A 333 11.32 23.36 9.74
C ALA A 333 11.44 21.90 10.18
N ASN A 334 12.59 21.29 9.91
CA ASN A 334 12.89 19.98 10.45
C ASN A 334 13.23 20.17 11.94
N GLU A 335 12.25 19.93 12.80
CA GLU A 335 12.49 19.85 14.23
C GLU A 335 13.40 18.66 14.51
N ASP A 336 14.30 18.77 15.49
CA ASP A 336 15.25 17.71 15.87
C ASP A 336 14.47 16.43 16.23
N ARG A 337 14.24 15.56 15.23
CA ARG A 337 13.67 14.24 15.46
C ARG A 337 14.71 13.39 16.16
N GLU A 338 14.27 12.64 17.18
CA GLU A 338 15.10 11.59 17.77
C GLU A 338 15.63 10.66 16.66
N GLU A 339 16.85 10.13 16.83
CA GLU A 339 17.40 9.16 15.88
C GLU A 339 16.43 7.99 15.73
N ILE A 340 15.84 7.86 14.54
CA ILE A 340 14.88 6.81 14.24
C ILE A 340 15.62 5.47 14.19
N ALA A 341 15.17 4.53 15.02
CA ALA A 341 15.64 3.16 15.01
C ALA A 341 14.76 2.33 14.06
N TRP A 342 15.25 2.13 12.83
CA TRP A 342 14.57 1.29 11.84
C TRP A 342 14.56 -0.17 12.26
N HIS A 343 13.47 -0.86 11.92
CA HIS A 343 13.45 -2.31 11.97
C HIS A 343 14.46 -2.92 10.99
N ALA A 344 15.07 -4.03 11.38
CA ALA A 344 15.95 -4.77 10.48
C ALA A 344 15.11 -5.47 9.40
N MET A 345 15.38 -5.16 8.14
CA MET A 345 14.66 -5.72 7.00
C MET A 345 15.59 -6.54 6.10
N GLN A 346 15.07 -7.62 5.55
CA GLN A 346 15.78 -8.45 4.59
C GLN A 346 14.91 -8.70 3.36
N LEU A 347 15.48 -8.47 2.18
CA LEU A 347 14.82 -8.81 0.92
C LEU A 347 14.65 -10.33 0.81
N SER A 348 13.44 -10.78 0.51
CA SER A 348 13.14 -12.18 0.22
C SER A 348 13.78 -12.62 -1.09
N GLU A 349 14.33 -13.84 -1.14
CA GLU A 349 14.78 -14.45 -2.41
C GLU A 349 13.61 -15.02 -3.24
N ARG A 350 12.44 -15.17 -2.61
CA ARG A 350 11.23 -15.65 -3.27
C ARG A 350 10.57 -14.51 -4.05
N GLN A 351 10.42 -14.70 -5.36
CA GLN A 351 9.63 -13.80 -6.17
C GLN A 351 8.15 -13.89 -5.79
N MET A 352 7.52 -12.74 -5.61
CA MET A 352 6.10 -12.58 -5.29
C MET A 352 5.30 -12.27 -6.56
N GLY A 353 3.97 -12.33 -6.45
CA GLY A 353 3.08 -11.98 -7.55
C GLY A 353 3.25 -10.50 -7.94
N THR A 354 3.16 -10.21 -9.25
CA THR A 354 3.34 -8.84 -9.76
C THR A 354 2.39 -7.83 -9.12
N TYR A 355 1.15 -8.23 -8.81
CA TYR A 355 0.11 -7.34 -8.28
C TYR A 355 -0.22 -7.63 -6.81
N GLU A 356 0.69 -8.32 -6.12
CA GLU A 356 0.37 -8.90 -4.82
C GLU A 356 0.09 -7.85 -3.75
N ASN A 357 0.78 -6.70 -3.81
CA ASN A 357 0.55 -5.56 -2.92
C ASN A 357 -0.25 -4.44 -3.59
N SER A 358 -0.82 -4.64 -4.78
CA SER A 358 -1.43 -3.55 -5.56
C SER A 358 -2.67 -2.92 -4.91
N TYR A 359 -3.22 -3.52 -3.86
CA TYR A 359 -4.37 -2.98 -3.14
C TYR A 359 -4.07 -2.84 -1.64
N TRP A 360 -3.81 -1.61 -1.21
CA TRP A 360 -3.32 -1.31 0.12
C TRP A 360 -4.29 -1.62 1.27
N MET A 361 -5.59 -1.76 0.97
CA MET A 361 -6.60 -2.06 1.98
C MET A 361 -6.76 -3.56 2.28
N LEU A 362 -6.11 -4.47 1.53
CA LEU A 362 -6.23 -5.92 1.80
C LEU A 362 -5.41 -6.33 3.03
N GLU A 363 -4.12 -6.09 2.98
CA GLU A 363 -3.15 -6.30 4.06
C GLU A 363 -2.17 -5.13 4.03
N ALA A 364 -1.48 -4.88 5.16
CA ALA A 364 -0.44 -3.84 5.23
C ALA A 364 0.53 -4.02 4.05
N PRO A 365 0.70 -2.99 3.19
CA PRO A 365 1.51 -3.10 1.98
C PRO A 365 2.93 -3.52 2.31
N ALA A 366 3.45 -4.54 1.62
CA ALA A 366 4.85 -4.86 1.82
C ALA A 366 5.75 -3.76 1.23
N SER A 367 6.83 -3.45 1.94
CA SER A 367 8.01 -2.86 1.31
C SER A 367 8.50 -3.84 0.23
N GLN A 368 8.71 -3.36 -0.99
CA GLN A 368 9.02 -4.22 -2.13
C GLN A 368 9.95 -3.52 -3.14
N ILE A 369 10.68 -4.32 -3.91
CA ILE A 369 11.30 -3.89 -5.16
C ILE A 369 10.51 -4.46 -6.33
N GLY A 370 10.34 -3.67 -7.38
CA GLY A 370 9.46 -3.99 -8.50
C GLY A 370 8.03 -4.30 -8.03
N GLY A 371 7.28 -5.06 -8.84
CA GLY A 371 5.85 -5.21 -8.68
C GLY A 371 5.07 -3.94 -9.04
N HIS A 372 3.76 -4.05 -9.10
CA HIS A 372 2.87 -2.91 -9.23
C HIS A 372 2.78 -2.17 -7.87
N PRO A 373 2.81 -0.82 -7.84
CA PRO A 373 2.82 -0.05 -6.60
C PRO A 373 1.51 -0.14 -5.82
N ALA A 374 1.61 -0.18 -4.49
CA ALA A 374 0.46 -0.10 -3.59
C ALA A 374 0.02 1.37 -3.41
N TRP A 375 -0.63 1.98 -4.39
CA TRP A 375 -1.05 3.39 -4.30
C TRP A 375 -2.06 3.61 -3.18
N ILE A 376 -1.78 4.55 -2.26
CA ILE A 376 -2.72 4.95 -1.19
C ILE A 376 -3.71 5.98 -1.74
N GLN A 377 -3.20 6.89 -2.58
CA GLN A 377 -3.93 7.94 -3.28
C GLN A 377 -3.99 7.60 -4.78
N ASP A 378 -4.23 8.58 -5.64
CA ASP A 378 -4.11 8.38 -7.09
C ASP A 378 -2.67 7.99 -7.48
N ALA A 379 -2.54 7.22 -8.57
CA ALA A 379 -1.27 6.82 -9.14
C ALA A 379 -0.46 8.04 -9.60
N GLU A 380 0.74 8.20 -9.04
CA GLU A 380 1.58 9.36 -9.32
C GLU A 380 2.97 8.92 -9.80
N TYR A 381 3.15 8.85 -11.12
CA TYR A 381 4.46 8.62 -11.73
C TYR A 381 5.14 9.95 -12.06
N PRO A 382 6.26 10.30 -11.41
CA PRO A 382 6.98 11.53 -11.70
C PRO A 382 7.47 11.59 -13.15
N VAL A 383 7.49 12.79 -13.72
CA VAL A 383 8.09 13.04 -15.03
C VAL A 383 9.57 13.38 -14.84
N CYS A 384 10.45 12.71 -15.58
CA CYS A 384 11.88 12.98 -15.51
C CYS A 384 12.18 14.41 -16.00
N PRO A 385 12.85 15.25 -15.19
CA PRO A 385 13.10 16.65 -15.57
C PRO A 385 14.12 16.80 -16.71
N CYS A 386 14.92 15.76 -16.99
CA CYS A 386 15.93 15.80 -18.05
C CYS A 386 15.35 15.49 -19.44
N CYS A 387 14.42 14.54 -19.54
CA CYS A 387 13.93 14.02 -20.83
C CYS A 387 12.41 14.07 -20.99
N SER A 388 11.69 14.57 -19.98
CA SER A 388 10.23 14.72 -19.96
C SER A 388 9.44 13.41 -20.12
N LYS A 389 10.10 12.26 -19.95
CA LYS A 389 9.43 10.95 -19.94
C LYS A 389 8.97 10.60 -18.53
N THR A 390 7.80 9.98 -18.43
CA THR A 390 7.31 9.36 -17.18
C THR A 390 8.34 8.37 -16.65
N MET A 391 8.65 8.45 -15.36
CA MET A 391 9.64 7.61 -14.70
C MET A 391 9.02 6.26 -14.33
N LYS A 392 9.86 5.22 -14.29
CA LYS A 392 9.40 3.87 -13.96
C LYS A 392 9.56 3.63 -12.46
N PHE A 393 8.52 3.14 -11.81
CA PHE A 393 8.57 2.66 -10.43
C PHE A 393 9.59 1.53 -10.29
N ILE A 394 10.40 1.58 -9.23
CA ILE A 394 11.45 0.59 -8.96
C ILE A 394 11.34 -0.05 -7.58
N ALA A 395 10.77 0.65 -6.59
CA ALA A 395 10.56 0.12 -5.25
C ALA A 395 9.62 1.00 -4.41
N GLN A 396 9.05 0.43 -3.35
CA GLN A 396 8.35 1.16 -2.30
C GLN A 396 8.81 0.73 -0.92
N MET A 397 8.75 1.66 0.03
CA MET A 397 9.04 1.43 1.44
C MET A 397 7.83 1.82 2.27
N ASP A 398 7.24 0.84 2.95
CA ASP A 398 6.14 1.05 3.88
C ASP A 398 6.68 1.40 5.27
N MET A 399 6.23 2.54 5.80
CA MET A 399 6.68 3.04 7.09
C MET A 399 6.10 2.24 8.26
N GLU A 400 5.00 1.52 8.06
CA GLU A 400 4.45 0.65 9.11
C GLU A 400 5.43 -0.50 9.36
N GLN A 401 5.98 -1.09 8.29
CA GLN A 401 7.03 -2.10 8.40
C GLN A 401 8.36 -1.55 8.90
N ALA A 402 8.74 -0.35 8.48
CA ALA A 402 10.04 0.23 8.79
C ALA A 402 10.18 0.73 10.23
N GLU A 403 9.14 1.37 10.78
CA GLU A 403 9.19 2.03 12.09
C GLU A 403 7.83 2.17 12.80
N ASP A 404 6.82 1.35 12.46
CA ASP A 404 5.46 1.45 13.00
C ASP A 404 4.82 2.85 12.79
N SER A 405 5.11 3.49 11.64
CA SER A 405 4.60 4.81 11.25
C SER A 405 3.72 4.72 10.00
N GLU A 406 3.03 5.79 9.65
CA GLU A 406 2.10 5.81 8.51
C GLU A 406 2.80 6.21 7.19
N GLY A 407 2.22 5.75 6.09
CA GLY A 407 2.55 6.16 4.73
C GLY A 407 3.66 5.37 4.05
N ILE A 408 3.77 5.56 2.74
CA ILE A 408 4.65 4.79 1.86
C ILE A 408 5.50 5.74 1.03
N TYR A 409 6.80 5.45 0.96
CA TYR A 409 7.72 6.08 0.02
C TYR A 409 7.80 5.27 -1.27
N TYR A 410 7.58 5.91 -2.41
CA TYR A 410 7.69 5.28 -3.73
C TYR A 410 8.91 5.84 -4.45
N ALA A 411 9.79 4.95 -4.92
CA ALA A 411 10.97 5.29 -5.68
C ALA A 411 10.77 5.02 -7.17
N PHE A 412 11.27 5.94 -7.99
CA PHE A 412 11.19 5.89 -9.45
C PHE A 412 12.56 6.15 -10.06
N LEU A 413 12.81 5.53 -11.21
CA LEU A 413 14.06 5.67 -11.95
C LEU A 413 13.78 6.06 -13.41
N CYS A 414 14.52 7.05 -13.89
CA CYS A 414 14.69 7.30 -15.32
C CYS A 414 15.99 6.63 -15.76
N GLU A 415 15.90 5.43 -16.32
CA GLU A 415 17.06 4.60 -16.70
C GLU A 415 18.07 5.36 -17.61
N GLY A 416 17.57 6.12 -18.59
CA GLY A 416 18.44 6.83 -19.55
C GLY A 416 19.11 8.10 -19.01
N CYS A 417 18.55 8.73 -17.98
CA CYS A 417 19.07 9.98 -17.40
C CYS A 417 19.68 9.80 -16.01
N LEU A 418 19.54 8.60 -15.42
CA LEU A 418 19.88 8.27 -14.04
C LEU A 418 19.35 9.32 -13.04
N GLN A 419 18.16 9.85 -13.32
CA GLN A 419 17.39 10.59 -12.34
C GLN A 419 16.58 9.61 -11.51
N VAL A 420 16.58 9.83 -10.21
CA VAL A 420 15.76 9.14 -9.23
C VAL A 420 14.76 10.15 -8.70
N ALA A 421 13.51 9.73 -8.54
CA ALA A 421 12.49 10.52 -7.86
C ALA A 421 11.93 9.69 -6.70
N VAL A 422 11.61 10.35 -5.60
CA VAL A 422 10.90 9.72 -4.49
C VAL A 422 9.67 10.55 -4.15
N ASN A 423 8.53 9.88 -4.05
CA ASN A 423 7.26 10.44 -3.60
C ASN A 423 6.84 9.78 -2.28
N TYR A 424 5.92 10.42 -1.57
CA TYR A 424 5.34 9.90 -0.34
C TYR A 424 3.82 10.04 -0.39
N GLN A 425 3.10 8.98 -0.05
CA GLN A 425 1.65 9.02 0.14
C GLN A 425 1.29 8.50 1.53
N GLN A 426 0.19 9.01 2.07
CA GLN A 426 -0.42 8.60 3.33
C GLN A 426 -1.93 8.86 3.25
N THR A 427 -2.69 8.21 4.14
CA THR A 427 -4.16 8.31 4.23
C THR A 427 -4.64 9.62 4.83
#